data_AF-A0A9R1P0L1-F1
#
_entry.id   AF-A0A9R1P0L1-F1
#
_cell.length_a   1.000
_cell.length_b   1.000
_cell.length_c   1.000
_cell.angle_alpha   90.00
_cell.angle_beta   90.00
_cell.angle_gamma   90.00
#
_symmetry.space_group_name_H-M   'P 1'
#
loop_
_entity.id
_entity.type
_entity.pdbx_description
1 polymer ?
#
loop_
_entity_poly.entity_id
_entity_poly.type
_entity_poly.pdbx_seq_one_letter_code
_entity_poly.pdbx_strand_id
1 'polypeptide(L)'
;MAAQPGPLTQWPWHWMGSFKYLVFAPAALHTAHRVVTSGWGDMDTAYAAMLPALLLRMIHNQIWISLSRHQTARRKHIIVDRGLEFEQVDRERSWDDQIILSGLFFYLGYAAIPSTRFMPMWETKGAIIMALLHIGPVEFLYYWFHRALHHHFLYSRYHSHHHASIVTEPITSVVHPFAEILAYFLLFSIPMLIPIFMGYGSILGIVLYLAYIDFMNNMGHCNFEMLPKWIFQVFPPLKYLMYTPSYHSLHHTQFRTNYSLFMPFYDYIYNTMDKSTDELYERTLIGKEETPDVVHLTHMTTLQSTYHLRVGIASIASKPSDNPVWYMWMIWPMAWLSMVLAWVYGSAAFVVESLKLKKFKMQTWVIPRYNFQYGLIRERESINKLIEMAILDADGRGVKVFSLGLLNQA
;
A
#
# COMPACT_ATOMS: atom_id res chain seq x y z
N MET A 1 13.03 7.37 -13.89
CA MET A 1 14.20 7.75 -13.05
C MET A 1 14.14 9.24 -12.78
N ALA A 2 14.93 9.75 -11.82
CA ALA A 2 15.05 11.18 -11.58
C ALA A 2 15.49 11.93 -12.86
N ALA A 3 15.12 13.20 -13.00
CA ALA A 3 15.35 13.97 -14.23
C ALA A 3 16.85 14.16 -14.54
N GLN A 4 17.68 14.26 -13.49
CA GLN A 4 19.14 14.33 -13.56
C GLN A 4 19.73 13.44 -12.45
N PRO A 5 19.85 12.12 -12.63
CA PRO A 5 20.25 11.20 -11.56
C PRO A 5 21.53 11.62 -10.82
N GLY A 6 21.48 11.62 -9.48
CA GLY A 6 22.64 11.86 -8.62
C GLY A 6 23.43 10.57 -8.29
N PRO A 7 24.52 10.68 -7.51
CA PRO A 7 25.16 9.50 -6.91
C PRO A 7 24.16 8.64 -6.13
N LEU A 8 24.34 7.32 -6.15
CA LEU A 8 23.47 6.38 -5.43
C LEU A 8 21.97 6.50 -5.79
N THR A 9 21.63 6.90 -7.02
CA THR A 9 20.22 6.86 -7.48
C THR A 9 19.69 5.43 -7.60
N GLN A 10 20.50 4.51 -8.13
CA GLN A 10 20.08 3.12 -8.32
C GLN A 10 20.31 2.27 -7.06
N TRP A 11 19.44 1.28 -6.87
CA TRP A 11 19.57 0.29 -5.80
C TRP A 11 20.81 -0.59 -6.01
N PRO A 12 21.53 -0.99 -4.94
CA PRO A 12 22.75 -1.81 -5.07
C PRO A 12 22.53 -3.16 -5.77
N TRP A 13 21.33 -3.72 -5.68
CA TRP A 13 20.92 -4.99 -6.30
C TRP A 13 20.06 -4.79 -7.55
N HIS A 14 19.97 -3.59 -8.11
CA HIS A 14 19.17 -3.33 -9.32
C HIS A 14 19.56 -4.27 -10.48
N TRP A 15 20.86 -4.54 -10.64
CA TRP A 15 21.40 -5.45 -11.65
C TRP A 15 20.95 -6.92 -11.50
N MET A 16 20.46 -7.32 -10.32
CA MET A 16 19.97 -8.68 -10.07
C MET A 16 18.57 -8.90 -10.63
N GLY A 17 17.82 -7.84 -10.98
CA GLY A 17 16.44 -7.95 -11.48
C GLY A 17 15.57 -8.81 -10.56
N SER A 18 14.95 -9.86 -11.11
CA SER A 18 14.11 -10.79 -10.32
C SER A 18 14.87 -11.64 -9.29
N PHE A 19 16.21 -11.69 -9.35
CA PHE A 19 17.05 -12.40 -8.37
C PHE A 19 17.42 -11.57 -7.15
N LYS A 20 16.90 -10.34 -7.01
CA LYS A 20 17.21 -9.44 -5.90
C LYS A 20 17.02 -10.03 -4.50
N TYR A 21 16.15 -11.02 -4.33
CA TYR A 21 15.97 -11.70 -3.04
C TYR A 21 17.19 -12.52 -2.60
N LEU A 22 18.15 -12.80 -3.49
CA LEU A 22 19.45 -13.38 -3.13
C LEU A 22 20.28 -12.50 -2.18
N VAL A 23 19.91 -11.22 -2.04
CA VAL A 23 20.44 -10.33 -0.99
C VAL A 23 20.25 -10.93 0.41
N PHE A 24 19.23 -11.77 0.63
CA PHE A 24 19.00 -12.47 1.89
C PHE A 24 19.79 -13.78 2.05
N ALA A 25 20.57 -14.21 1.05
CA ALA A 25 21.32 -15.47 1.12
C ALA A 25 22.24 -15.57 2.35
N PRO A 26 22.98 -14.53 2.78
CA PRO A 26 23.78 -14.60 4.00
C PRO A 26 22.95 -14.88 5.26
N ALA A 27 21.79 -14.22 5.40
CA ALA A 27 20.89 -14.44 6.53
C ALA A 27 20.29 -15.85 6.49
N ALA A 28 19.90 -16.34 5.31
CA ALA A 28 19.40 -17.69 5.13
C ALA A 28 20.45 -18.77 5.48
N LEU A 29 21.69 -18.58 5.03
CA LEU A 29 22.81 -19.47 5.37
C LEU A 29 23.15 -19.43 6.86
N HIS A 30 23.12 -18.25 7.48
CA HIS A 30 23.31 -18.11 8.92
C HIS A 30 22.22 -18.85 9.71
N THR A 31 20.95 -18.71 9.32
CA THR A 31 19.84 -19.48 9.91
C THR A 31 20.05 -20.99 9.75
N ALA A 32 20.38 -21.44 8.53
CA ALA A 32 20.60 -22.87 8.26
C ALA A 32 21.74 -23.43 9.11
N HIS A 33 22.86 -22.72 9.20
CA HIS A 33 23.99 -23.11 10.05
C HIS A 33 23.56 -23.24 11.52
N ARG A 34 22.88 -22.23 12.09
CA ARG A 34 22.40 -22.29 13.49
C ARG A 34 21.46 -23.45 13.75
N VAL A 35 20.52 -23.69 12.85
CA VAL A 35 19.56 -24.81 12.97
C VAL A 35 20.29 -26.16 12.95
N VAL A 36 21.32 -26.30 12.10
CA VAL A 36 22.13 -27.53 12.03
C VAL A 36 23.00 -27.72 13.27
N THR A 37 23.60 -26.65 13.81
CA THR A 37 24.53 -26.76 14.94
C THR A 37 23.86 -26.82 16.30
N SER A 38 22.76 -26.10 16.49
CA SER A 38 22.14 -25.85 17.80
C SER A 38 20.67 -26.25 17.87
N GLY A 39 20.06 -26.65 16.75
CA GLY A 39 18.62 -26.91 16.66
C GLY A 39 17.76 -25.64 16.65
N TRP A 40 16.46 -25.80 16.46
CA TRP A 40 15.50 -24.69 16.39
C TRP A 40 15.27 -23.97 17.73
N GLY A 41 15.50 -24.65 18.86
CA GLY A 41 15.21 -24.13 20.20
C GLY A 41 16.14 -23.03 20.67
N ASP A 42 17.29 -22.85 20.01
CA ASP A 42 18.30 -21.83 20.37
C ASP A 42 18.10 -20.50 19.62
N MET A 43 17.07 -20.39 18.77
CA MET A 43 16.87 -19.17 17.97
C MET A 43 16.30 -18.04 18.82
N ASP A 44 17.05 -16.92 18.89
CA ASP A 44 16.64 -15.73 19.63
C ASP A 44 15.30 -15.20 19.10
N THR A 45 14.41 -14.79 20.00
CA THR A 45 13.08 -14.26 19.65
C THR A 45 13.16 -13.05 18.71
N ALA A 46 14.12 -12.15 18.93
CA ALA A 46 14.33 -10.99 18.07
C ALA A 46 14.73 -11.38 16.64
N TYR A 47 15.56 -12.42 16.48
CA TYR A 47 15.95 -12.94 15.17
C TYR A 47 14.77 -13.65 14.50
N ALA A 48 14.07 -14.49 15.25
CA ALA A 48 12.88 -15.21 14.80
C ALA A 48 11.77 -14.27 14.32
N ALA A 49 11.64 -13.09 14.92
CA ALA A 49 10.62 -12.10 14.57
C ALA A 49 10.89 -11.33 13.26
N MET A 50 12.12 -11.34 12.73
CA MET A 50 12.47 -10.55 11.53
C MET A 50 11.67 -10.97 10.30
N LEU A 51 11.67 -12.26 9.96
CA LEU A 51 10.95 -12.74 8.78
C LEU A 51 9.43 -12.52 8.89
N PRO A 52 8.76 -12.88 10.01
CA PRO A 52 7.37 -12.52 10.23
C PRO A 52 7.09 -11.01 10.11
N ALA A 53 7.97 -10.16 10.64
CA ALA A 53 7.81 -8.71 10.52
C ALA A 53 7.89 -8.23 9.06
N LEU A 54 8.85 -8.73 8.28
CA LEU A 54 8.97 -8.40 6.85
C LEU A 54 7.76 -8.89 6.04
N LEU A 55 7.28 -10.11 6.32
CA LEU A 55 6.08 -10.66 5.68
C LEU A 55 4.83 -9.87 6.05
N LEU A 56 4.69 -9.47 7.32
CA LEU A 56 3.59 -8.62 7.77
C LEU A 56 3.58 -7.29 7.00
N ARG A 57 4.74 -6.66 6.81
CA ARG A 57 4.85 -5.44 6.01
C ARG A 57 4.46 -5.66 4.55
N MET A 58 4.90 -6.76 3.93
CA MET A 58 4.52 -7.12 2.56
C MET A 58 2.99 -7.29 2.42
N ILE A 59 2.37 -8.04 3.34
CA ILE A 59 0.93 -8.29 3.37
C ILE A 59 0.17 -6.97 3.59
N HIS A 60 0.61 -6.16 4.56
CA HIS A 60 0.00 -4.88 4.87
C HIS A 60 -0.01 -3.94 3.66
N ASN A 61 1.13 -3.78 2.99
CA ASN A 61 1.22 -2.98 1.76
C ASN A 61 0.30 -3.54 0.65
N GLN A 62 0.28 -4.85 0.44
CA GLN A 62 -0.61 -5.46 -0.57
C GLN A 62 -2.10 -5.24 -0.26
N ILE A 63 -2.51 -5.28 1.01
CA ILE A 63 -3.89 -4.97 1.43
C ILE A 63 -4.23 -3.52 1.04
N TRP A 64 -3.34 -2.58 1.34
CA TRP A 64 -3.54 -1.17 0.99
C TRP A 64 -3.60 -0.93 -0.52
N ILE A 65 -2.71 -1.55 -1.31
CA ILE A 65 -2.76 -1.50 -2.77
C ILE A 65 -4.12 -1.99 -3.27
N SER A 66 -4.57 -3.13 -2.74
CA SER A 66 -5.86 -3.73 -3.13
C SER A 66 -7.02 -2.80 -2.77
N LEU A 67 -7.00 -2.22 -1.56
CA LEU A 67 -8.02 -1.27 -1.12
C LEU A 67 -8.05 0.00 -1.98
N SER A 68 -6.88 0.61 -2.24
CA SER A 68 -6.73 1.79 -3.09
C SER A 68 -7.30 1.52 -4.48
N ARG A 69 -6.88 0.43 -5.14
CA ARG A 69 -7.37 0.05 -6.47
C ARG A 69 -8.87 -0.23 -6.51
N HIS A 70 -9.42 -0.86 -5.47
CA HIS A 70 -10.85 -1.06 -5.35
C HIS A 70 -11.61 0.28 -5.28
N GLN A 71 -11.11 1.24 -4.49
CA GLN A 71 -11.69 2.58 -4.42
C GLN A 71 -11.53 3.36 -5.72
N THR A 72 -10.37 3.24 -6.39
CA THR A 72 -10.12 3.82 -7.72
C THR A 72 -11.09 3.24 -8.76
N ALA A 73 -11.39 1.95 -8.72
CA ALA A 73 -12.38 1.34 -9.62
C ALA A 73 -13.80 1.89 -9.39
N ARG A 74 -14.18 2.14 -8.12
CA ARG A 74 -15.47 2.73 -7.76
C ARG A 74 -15.56 4.23 -8.05
N ARG A 75 -14.44 4.94 -8.08
CA ARG A 75 -14.29 6.36 -8.43
C ARG A 75 -15.04 7.37 -7.53
N LYS A 76 -15.78 6.93 -6.50
CA LYS A 76 -16.64 7.82 -5.70
C LYS A 76 -15.87 8.87 -4.88
N HIS A 77 -14.80 8.44 -4.20
CA HIS A 77 -14.03 9.28 -3.26
C HIS A 77 -12.58 9.48 -3.72
N ILE A 78 -12.32 9.43 -5.03
CA ILE A 78 -10.97 9.63 -5.57
C ILE A 78 -10.55 11.09 -5.46
N ILE A 79 -9.28 11.32 -5.16
CA ILE A 79 -8.74 12.67 -5.00
C ILE A 79 -8.27 13.23 -6.35
N VAL A 80 -7.43 12.47 -7.05
CA VAL A 80 -6.90 12.79 -8.37
C VAL A 80 -7.63 11.96 -9.43
N ASP A 81 -8.43 12.64 -10.26
CA ASP A 81 -9.13 12.01 -11.38
C ASP A 81 -8.25 11.93 -12.64
N ARG A 82 -7.28 11.01 -12.61
CA ARG A 82 -6.44 10.64 -13.75
C ARG A 82 -6.21 9.12 -13.77
N GLY A 83 -5.89 8.59 -14.95
CA GLY A 83 -5.49 7.19 -15.09
C GLY A 83 -4.06 6.96 -14.60
N LEU A 84 -3.75 5.71 -14.23
CA LEU A 84 -2.39 5.27 -14.00
C LEU A 84 -1.72 5.02 -15.35
N GLU A 85 -0.63 5.75 -15.62
CA GLU A 85 0.15 5.60 -16.85
C GLU A 85 1.08 4.39 -16.77
N PHE A 86 1.37 3.74 -17.92
CA PHE A 86 2.25 2.56 -17.97
C PHE A 86 3.63 2.84 -17.38
N GLU A 87 4.19 4.02 -17.65
CA GLU A 87 5.48 4.43 -17.09
C GLU A 87 5.47 4.52 -15.56
N GLN A 88 4.32 4.88 -14.96
CA GLN A 88 4.20 4.89 -13.51
C GLN A 88 4.20 3.47 -12.96
N VAL A 89 3.39 2.58 -13.55
CA VAL A 89 3.31 1.17 -13.16
C VAL A 89 4.69 0.50 -13.20
N ASP A 90 5.49 0.79 -14.23
CA ASP A 90 6.84 0.24 -14.36
C ASP A 90 7.80 0.76 -13.30
N ARG A 91 7.73 2.04 -12.94
CA ARG A 91 8.56 2.64 -11.87
C ARG A 91 8.24 2.05 -10.50
N GLU A 92 6.96 1.81 -10.23
CA GLU A 92 6.48 1.38 -8.91
C GLU A 92 6.56 -0.15 -8.73
N ARG A 93 6.93 -0.88 -9.79
CA ARG A 93 7.02 -2.36 -9.78
C ARG A 93 7.98 -2.92 -8.73
N SER A 94 9.04 -2.19 -8.38
CA SER A 94 10.08 -2.66 -7.45
C SER A 94 9.91 -2.12 -6.02
N TRP A 95 8.71 -1.71 -5.64
CA TRP A 95 8.39 -1.18 -4.30
C TRP A 95 8.84 -2.07 -3.13
N ASP A 96 8.99 -3.37 -3.35
CA ASP A 96 9.47 -4.33 -2.36
C ASP A 96 10.98 -4.26 -2.08
N ASP A 97 11.74 -3.46 -2.84
CA ASP A 97 13.17 -3.17 -2.56
C ASP A 97 13.37 -2.60 -1.15
N GLN A 98 12.43 -1.77 -0.67
CA GLN A 98 12.50 -1.25 0.70
C GLN A 98 12.30 -2.33 1.77
N ILE A 99 11.56 -3.40 1.49
CA ILE A 99 11.40 -4.54 2.40
C ILE A 99 12.70 -5.33 2.46
N ILE A 100 13.38 -5.49 1.31
CA ILE A 100 14.71 -6.10 1.25
C ILE A 100 15.70 -5.30 2.10
N LEU A 101 15.74 -3.98 1.93
CA LEU A 101 16.58 -3.09 2.72
C LEU A 101 16.28 -3.16 4.21
N SER A 102 15.01 -3.22 4.59
CA SER A 102 14.59 -3.34 5.99
C SER A 102 15.10 -4.63 6.61
N GLY A 103 15.01 -5.74 5.88
CA GLY A 103 15.52 -7.02 6.36
C GLY A 103 17.05 -7.01 6.51
N LEU A 104 17.77 -6.37 5.59
CA LEU A 104 19.22 -6.15 5.75
C LEU A 104 19.54 -5.33 7.00
N PHE A 105 18.81 -4.23 7.25
CA PHE A 105 19.00 -3.40 8.43
C PHE A 105 18.70 -4.15 9.73
N PHE A 106 17.65 -4.98 9.77
CA PHE A 106 17.36 -5.82 10.93
C PHE A 106 18.46 -6.85 11.16
N TYR A 107 18.90 -7.53 10.11
CA TYR A 107 19.98 -8.51 10.20
C TYR A 107 21.28 -7.88 10.69
N LEU A 108 21.68 -6.75 10.11
CA LEU A 108 22.88 -6.00 10.50
C LEU A 108 22.76 -5.45 11.93
N GLY A 109 21.60 -4.89 12.30
CA GLY A 109 21.33 -4.40 13.64
C GLY A 109 21.44 -5.52 14.69
N TYR A 110 20.88 -6.69 14.40
CA TYR A 110 21.02 -7.86 15.26
C TYR A 110 22.45 -8.38 15.37
N ALA A 111 23.19 -8.39 14.26
CA ALA A 111 24.59 -8.81 14.26
C ALA A 111 25.49 -7.81 15.01
N ALA A 112 25.23 -6.51 14.90
CA ALA A 112 26.08 -5.45 15.43
C ALA A 112 25.73 -5.01 16.87
N ILE A 113 24.49 -5.22 17.33
CA ILE A 113 24.01 -4.72 18.62
C ILE A 113 23.67 -5.91 19.53
N PRO A 114 24.58 -6.33 20.45
CA PRO A 114 24.37 -7.51 21.28
C PRO A 114 23.11 -7.47 22.15
N SER A 115 22.68 -6.29 22.59
CA SER A 115 21.47 -6.14 23.42
C SER A 115 20.18 -6.55 22.70
N THR A 116 20.18 -6.59 21.36
CA THR A 116 19.01 -7.01 20.58
C THR A 116 18.59 -8.45 20.85
N ARG A 117 19.54 -9.33 21.20
CA ARG A 117 19.29 -10.75 21.54
C ARG A 117 18.44 -10.93 22.79
N PHE A 118 18.50 -9.95 23.70
CA PHE A 118 17.84 -10.00 25.00
C PHE A 118 16.62 -9.08 25.08
N MET A 119 16.15 -8.54 23.94
CA MET A 119 14.99 -7.66 23.95
C MET A 119 13.74 -8.42 24.40
N PRO A 120 12.98 -7.89 25.37
CA PRO A 120 11.69 -8.44 25.72
C PRO A 120 10.71 -8.28 24.55
N MET A 121 9.61 -9.03 24.60
CA MET A 121 8.52 -8.87 23.64
C MET A 121 7.91 -7.47 23.69
N TRP A 122 7.79 -6.88 24.89
CA TRP A 122 7.22 -5.55 25.10
C TRP A 122 7.96 -4.81 26.21
N GLU A 123 8.18 -3.50 26.03
CA GLU A 123 8.69 -2.58 27.04
C GLU A 123 8.01 -1.22 26.87
N THR A 124 7.15 -0.87 27.82
CA THR A 124 6.31 0.33 27.77
C THR A 124 7.14 1.62 27.75
N LYS A 125 8.22 1.70 28.51
CA LYS A 125 9.09 2.90 28.53
C LYS A 125 9.70 3.14 27.15
N GLY A 126 10.17 2.07 26.50
CA GLY A 126 10.72 2.14 25.16
C GLY A 126 9.69 2.59 24.14
N ALA A 127 8.46 2.05 24.21
CA ALA A 127 7.37 2.46 23.33
C ALA A 127 7.01 3.95 23.50
N ILE A 128 6.99 4.47 24.73
CA ILE A 128 6.75 5.89 25.00
C ILE A 128 7.89 6.75 24.43
N ILE A 129 9.14 6.38 24.67
CA ILE A 129 10.31 7.10 24.14
C ILE A 129 10.26 7.13 22.61
N MET A 130 9.97 5.99 21.98
CA MET A 130 9.82 5.86 20.53
C MET A 130 8.74 6.79 19.98
N ALA A 131 7.56 6.84 20.61
CA ALA A 131 6.49 7.76 20.23
C ALA A 131 6.92 9.23 20.35
N LEU A 132 7.55 9.61 21.47
CA LEU A 132 8.04 10.98 21.71
C LEU A 132 9.12 11.40 20.70
N LEU A 133 10.05 10.49 20.39
CA LEU A 133 11.08 10.72 19.37
C LEU A 133 10.48 10.88 17.98
N HIS A 134 9.40 10.14 17.69
CA HIS A 134 8.72 10.25 16.42
C HIS A 134 8.01 11.61 16.28
N ILE A 135 7.09 11.93 17.20
CA ILE A 135 6.27 13.15 17.14
C ILE A 135 7.06 14.45 17.26
N GLY A 136 8.30 14.39 17.77
CA GLY A 136 9.18 15.55 17.91
C GLY A 136 10.33 15.52 16.90
N PRO A 137 11.51 14.98 17.28
CA PRO A 137 12.70 15.01 16.44
C PRO A 137 12.52 14.48 15.01
N VAL A 138 11.84 13.35 14.82
CA VAL A 138 11.71 12.76 13.47
C VAL A 138 10.86 13.62 12.57
N GLU A 139 9.69 14.07 13.03
CA GLU A 139 8.81 14.97 12.26
C GLU A 139 9.52 16.28 11.90
N PHE A 140 10.25 16.87 12.85
CA PHE A 140 11.03 18.08 12.62
C PHE A 140 12.13 17.89 11.55
N LEU A 141 12.94 16.85 11.72
CA LEU A 141 14.05 16.55 10.80
C LEU A 141 13.53 16.20 9.41
N TYR A 142 12.44 15.42 9.34
CA TYR A 142 11.79 15.12 8.06
C TYR A 142 11.32 16.38 7.36
N TYR A 143 10.58 17.26 8.04
CA TYR A 143 10.02 18.48 7.44
C TYR A 143 11.11 19.29 6.72
N TRP A 144 12.23 19.53 7.38
CA TRP A 144 13.34 20.29 6.80
C TRP A 144 14.08 19.54 5.70
N PHE A 145 14.30 18.24 5.87
CA PHE A 145 14.94 17.43 4.84
C PHE A 145 14.07 17.36 3.57
N HIS A 146 12.78 17.09 3.73
CA HIS A 146 11.82 17.03 2.64
C HIS A 146 11.70 18.39 1.93
N ARG A 147 11.60 19.49 2.67
CA ARG A 147 11.63 20.83 2.08
C ARG A 147 12.93 21.12 1.32
N ALA A 148 14.08 20.64 1.80
CA ALA A 148 15.35 20.74 1.09
C ALA A 148 15.36 19.88 -0.19
N LEU A 149 14.75 18.70 -0.18
CA LEU A 149 14.58 17.87 -1.38
C LEU A 149 13.77 18.56 -2.49
N HIS A 150 12.90 19.50 -2.14
CA HIS A 150 12.18 20.35 -3.11
C HIS A 150 12.99 21.53 -3.65
N HIS A 151 14.21 21.74 -3.17
CA HIS A 151 15.15 22.66 -3.81
C HIS A 151 15.60 22.09 -5.16
N HIS A 152 15.62 22.92 -6.21
CA HIS A 152 15.82 22.50 -7.62
C HIS A 152 16.94 21.47 -7.85
N PHE A 153 18.07 21.63 -7.15
CA PHE A 153 19.22 20.72 -7.25
C PHE A 153 18.90 19.31 -6.74
N LEU A 154 18.36 19.19 -5.53
CA LEU A 154 18.02 17.90 -4.93
C LEU A 154 16.75 17.30 -5.57
N TYR A 155 15.80 18.16 -5.95
CA TYR A 155 14.58 17.73 -6.61
C TYR A 155 14.88 16.97 -7.89
N SER A 156 15.62 17.59 -8.81
CA SER A 156 15.97 16.96 -10.09
C SER A 156 16.76 15.66 -9.97
N ARG A 157 17.51 15.47 -8.88
CA ARG A 157 18.41 14.33 -8.64
C ARG A 157 17.80 13.17 -7.88
N TYR A 158 16.93 13.47 -6.93
CA TYR A 158 16.43 12.50 -5.97
C TYR A 158 14.90 12.50 -5.95
N HIS A 159 14.29 13.65 -5.69
CA HIS A 159 12.87 13.68 -5.33
C HIS A 159 11.90 13.69 -6.52
N SER A 160 12.35 14.12 -7.72
CA SER A 160 11.50 14.16 -8.92
C SER A 160 11.04 12.78 -9.37
N HIS A 161 11.76 11.72 -8.99
CA HIS A 161 11.37 10.35 -9.33
C HIS A 161 10.10 9.93 -8.59
N HIS A 162 10.00 10.29 -7.30
CA HIS A 162 8.82 10.06 -6.48
C HIS A 162 7.64 10.90 -6.96
N HIS A 163 7.88 12.19 -7.23
CA HIS A 163 6.86 13.12 -7.75
C HIS A 163 6.41 12.85 -9.19
N ALA A 164 7.11 11.98 -9.93
CA ALA A 164 6.63 11.53 -11.24
C ALA A 164 5.32 10.72 -11.13
N SER A 165 5.01 10.17 -9.95
CA SER A 165 3.75 9.51 -9.64
C SER A 165 2.73 10.52 -9.12
N ILE A 166 1.93 11.09 -10.03
CA ILE A 166 0.91 12.11 -9.71
C ILE A 166 -0.37 11.46 -9.15
N VAL A 167 -0.75 10.31 -9.70
CA VAL A 167 -1.85 9.49 -9.17
C VAL A 167 -1.22 8.54 -8.17
N THR A 168 -1.16 8.94 -6.91
CA THR A 168 -0.49 8.14 -5.89
C THR A 168 -1.18 6.77 -5.72
N GLU A 169 -0.38 5.71 -5.61
CA GLU A 169 -0.78 4.42 -5.05
C GLU A 169 -0.03 4.24 -3.72
N PRO A 170 -0.49 3.40 -2.78
CA PRO A 170 0.18 3.21 -1.49
C PRO A 170 1.69 2.92 -1.62
N ILE A 171 2.08 2.20 -2.67
CA ILE A 171 3.49 1.90 -3.01
C ILE A 171 4.31 3.10 -3.48
N THR A 172 3.69 4.17 -3.98
CA THR A 172 4.37 5.42 -4.32
C THR A 172 5.17 5.96 -3.13
N SER A 173 4.69 5.70 -1.90
CA SER A 173 5.32 6.10 -0.64
C SER A 173 6.77 5.63 -0.47
N VAL A 174 7.16 4.57 -1.17
CA VAL A 174 8.47 3.94 -1.01
C VAL A 174 9.27 3.88 -2.31
N VAL A 175 8.74 4.49 -3.38
CA VAL A 175 9.38 4.57 -4.69
C VAL A 175 10.20 5.85 -4.75
N HIS A 176 11.45 5.70 -4.32
CA HIS A 176 12.44 6.77 -4.24
C HIS A 176 13.79 6.25 -4.78
N PRO A 177 14.69 7.15 -5.23
CA PRO A 177 16.08 6.79 -5.46
C PRO A 177 16.75 6.26 -4.20
N PHE A 178 17.76 5.40 -4.37
CA PHE A 178 18.36 4.67 -3.25
C PHE A 178 18.98 5.60 -2.17
N ALA A 179 19.60 6.71 -2.56
CA ALA A 179 20.14 7.68 -1.61
C ALA A 179 19.06 8.31 -0.72
N GLU A 180 17.90 8.61 -1.29
CA GLU A 180 16.80 9.26 -0.57
C GLU A 180 16.12 8.27 0.38
N ILE A 181 15.81 7.06 -0.10
CA ILE A 181 15.24 6.02 0.78
C ILE A 181 16.20 5.65 1.91
N LEU A 182 17.52 5.63 1.65
CA LEU A 182 18.52 5.39 2.69
C LEU A 182 18.49 6.50 3.76
N ALA A 183 18.35 7.77 3.37
CA ALA A 183 18.22 8.88 4.30
C ALA A 183 16.95 8.74 5.17
N TYR A 184 15.81 8.36 4.58
CA TYR A 184 14.59 8.08 5.34
C TYR A 184 14.76 6.90 6.29
N PHE A 185 15.43 5.82 5.87
CA PHE A 185 15.71 4.67 6.74
C PHE A 185 16.56 5.05 7.95
N LEU A 186 17.60 5.88 7.75
CA LEU A 186 18.41 6.39 8.84
C LEU A 186 17.57 7.25 9.80
N LEU A 187 16.74 8.14 9.26
CA LEU A 187 15.84 8.97 10.05
C LEU A 187 14.86 8.14 10.89
N PHE A 188 14.18 7.16 10.28
CA PHE A 188 13.23 6.28 10.97
C PHE A 188 13.91 5.25 11.87
N SER A 189 15.22 5.04 11.74
CA SER A 189 15.97 4.21 12.69
C SER A 189 16.12 4.88 14.07
N ILE A 190 16.01 6.22 14.16
CA ILE A 190 16.23 6.96 15.40
C ILE A 190 15.28 6.49 16.52
N PRO A 191 13.94 6.43 16.33
CA PRO A 191 13.02 5.99 17.37
C PRO A 191 13.14 4.51 17.73
N MET A 192 13.77 3.70 16.87
CA MET A 192 14.04 2.28 17.14
C MET A 192 15.35 2.10 17.93
N LEU A 193 16.43 2.74 17.48
CA LEU A 193 17.77 2.55 18.02
C LEU A 193 17.96 3.20 19.39
N ILE A 194 17.38 4.39 19.64
CA ILE A 194 17.56 5.08 20.91
C ILE A 194 17.03 4.24 22.09
N PRO A 195 15.78 3.73 22.08
CA PRO A 195 15.30 2.84 23.13
C PRO A 195 16.18 1.58 23.30
N ILE A 196 16.66 0.98 22.21
CA ILE A 196 17.55 -0.19 22.25
C ILE A 196 18.84 0.13 23.01
N PHE A 197 19.49 1.25 22.69
CA PHE A 197 20.73 1.67 23.35
C PHE A 197 20.52 2.10 24.81
N MET A 198 19.32 2.58 25.15
CA MET A 198 18.95 2.89 26.53
C MET A 198 18.56 1.65 27.34
N GLY A 199 18.53 0.45 26.74
CA GLY A 199 18.10 -0.78 27.40
C GLY A 199 16.58 -0.94 27.52
N TYR A 200 15.80 -0.14 26.80
CA TYR A 200 14.34 -0.17 26.77
C TYR A 200 13.77 -0.67 25.44
N GLY A 201 14.59 -1.26 24.56
CA GLY A 201 14.15 -1.81 23.28
C GLY A 201 13.16 -2.98 23.46
N SER A 202 12.20 -3.12 22.55
CA SER A 202 11.30 -4.28 22.54
C SER A 202 10.90 -4.69 21.13
N ILE A 203 10.67 -5.99 20.95
CA ILE A 203 10.38 -6.58 19.64
C ILE A 203 9.04 -6.06 19.09
N LEU A 204 7.96 -6.12 19.87
CA LEU A 204 6.66 -5.64 19.43
C LEU A 204 6.62 -4.12 19.27
N GLY A 205 7.39 -3.37 20.07
CA GLY A 205 7.52 -1.91 19.89
C GLY A 205 8.03 -1.55 18.49
N ILE A 206 9.10 -2.22 18.04
CA ILE A 206 9.66 -2.03 16.69
C ILE A 206 8.64 -2.44 15.61
N VAL A 207 8.00 -3.60 15.75
CA VAL A 207 7.02 -4.10 14.77
C VAL A 207 5.82 -3.15 14.66
N LEU A 208 5.28 -2.67 15.78
CA LEU A 208 4.16 -1.73 15.81
C LEU A 208 4.54 -0.37 15.25
N TYR A 209 5.76 0.11 15.50
CA TYR A 209 6.24 1.36 14.93
C TYR A 209 6.37 1.28 13.41
N LEU A 210 6.94 0.20 12.88
CA LEU A 210 7.00 -0.03 11.43
C LEU A 210 5.60 -0.14 10.82
N ALA A 211 4.68 -0.84 11.50
CA ALA A 211 3.29 -0.91 11.06
C ALA A 211 2.62 0.47 11.03
N TYR A 212 2.91 1.34 12.00
CA TYR A 212 2.45 2.72 12.02
C TYR A 212 3.03 3.56 10.88
N ILE A 213 4.35 3.48 10.64
CA ILE A 213 5.00 4.17 9.49
C ILE A 213 4.37 3.72 8.18
N ASP A 214 4.25 2.41 7.96
CA ASP A 214 3.66 1.84 6.75
C ASP A 214 2.18 2.25 6.62
N PHE A 215 1.42 2.30 7.72
CA PHE A 215 0.01 2.70 7.72
C PHE A 215 -0.15 4.14 7.29
N MET A 216 0.60 5.05 7.93
CA MET A 216 0.50 6.48 7.64
C MET A 216 0.90 6.75 6.20
N ASN A 217 2.05 6.24 5.75
CA ASN A 217 2.48 6.35 4.35
C ASN A 217 1.45 5.80 3.37
N ASN A 218 0.95 4.58 3.57
CA ASN A 218 -0.03 4.00 2.66
C ASN A 218 -1.33 4.80 2.62
N MET A 219 -1.79 5.32 3.76
CA MET A 219 -2.93 6.22 3.84
C MET A 219 -2.69 7.51 3.05
N GLY A 220 -1.53 8.16 3.15
CA GLY A 220 -1.23 9.39 2.42
C GLY A 220 -1.19 9.23 0.91
N HIS A 221 -0.83 8.04 0.43
CA HIS A 221 -0.66 7.76 -0.99
C HIS A 221 -1.78 6.90 -1.59
N CYS A 222 -2.92 6.71 -0.91
CA CYS A 222 -3.97 5.82 -1.40
C CYS A 222 -4.89 6.41 -2.48
N ASN A 223 -4.81 7.73 -2.74
CA ASN A 223 -5.63 8.48 -3.70
C ASN A 223 -7.16 8.39 -3.48
N PHE A 224 -7.61 8.11 -2.27
CA PHE A 224 -9.01 8.29 -1.87
C PHE A 224 -9.09 8.85 -0.45
N GLU A 225 -10.10 9.66 -0.17
CA GLU A 225 -10.32 10.17 1.19
C GLU A 225 -11.12 9.16 2.01
N MET A 226 -10.58 8.78 3.17
CA MET A 226 -11.16 7.75 4.04
C MET A 226 -11.39 8.22 5.46
N LEU A 227 -10.82 9.35 5.86
CA LEU A 227 -10.91 9.85 7.22
C LEU A 227 -12.22 10.61 7.40
N PRO A 228 -13.13 10.13 8.25
CA PRO A 228 -14.41 10.79 8.44
C PRO A 228 -14.27 12.07 9.28
N LYS A 229 -15.08 13.09 8.96
CA LYS A 229 -15.04 14.41 9.63
C LYS A 229 -15.18 14.35 11.15
N TRP A 230 -15.96 13.40 11.66
CA TRP A 230 -16.27 13.33 13.09
C TRP A 230 -15.02 13.16 13.96
N ILE A 231 -13.95 12.52 13.45
CA ILE A 231 -12.72 12.31 14.22
C ILE A 231 -12.06 13.66 14.54
N PHE A 232 -12.03 14.58 13.56
CA PHE A 232 -11.51 15.94 13.75
C PHE A 232 -12.48 16.84 14.53
N GLN A 233 -13.76 16.50 14.60
CA GLN A 233 -14.72 17.23 15.43
C GLN A 233 -14.63 16.81 16.90
N VAL A 234 -14.44 15.52 17.17
CA VAL A 234 -14.28 14.96 18.52
C VAL A 234 -12.93 15.37 19.12
N PHE A 235 -11.86 15.37 18.32
CA PHE A 235 -10.54 15.83 18.75
C PHE A 235 -9.91 16.79 17.73
N PRO A 236 -10.29 18.09 17.77
CA PRO A 236 -9.78 19.11 16.84
C PRO A 236 -8.26 19.20 16.71
N PRO A 237 -7.45 19.01 17.78
CA PRO A 237 -6.00 19.01 17.65
C PRO A 237 -5.45 17.96 16.67
N LEU A 238 -6.19 16.89 16.39
CA LEU A 238 -5.76 15.83 15.46
C LEU A 238 -5.39 16.37 14.07
N LYS A 239 -6.05 17.45 13.61
CA LYS A 239 -5.76 18.08 12.32
C LYS A 239 -4.29 18.48 12.16
N TYR A 240 -3.62 18.78 13.28
CA TYR A 240 -2.20 19.14 13.29
C TYR A 240 -1.27 17.93 13.49
N LEU A 241 -1.79 16.85 14.09
CA LEU A 241 -1.01 15.67 14.48
C LEU A 241 -1.14 14.51 13.48
N MET A 242 -2.00 14.64 12.47
CA MET A 242 -2.24 13.61 11.47
C MET A 242 -2.75 14.23 10.17
N TYR A 243 -2.04 14.01 9.06
CA TYR A 243 -2.51 14.44 7.75
C TYR A 243 -3.69 13.59 7.26
N THR A 244 -4.31 14.07 6.19
CA THR A 244 -5.27 13.28 5.40
C THR A 244 -4.68 12.84 4.05
N PRO A 245 -5.20 11.78 3.42
CA PRO A 245 -4.87 11.44 2.03
C PRO A 245 -4.99 12.65 1.09
N SER A 246 -6.03 13.47 1.25
CA SER A 246 -6.25 14.70 0.47
C SER A 246 -5.12 15.71 0.63
N TYR A 247 -4.67 15.95 1.86
CA TYR A 247 -3.54 16.83 2.17
C TYR A 247 -2.26 16.38 1.46
N HIS A 248 -1.93 15.09 1.54
CA HIS A 248 -0.70 14.58 0.94
C HIS A 248 -0.80 14.50 -0.60
N SER A 249 -2.00 14.27 -1.14
CA SER A 249 -2.21 14.31 -2.60
C SER A 249 -2.01 15.71 -3.19
N LEU A 250 -2.30 16.78 -2.43
CA LEU A 250 -1.96 18.14 -2.84
C LEU A 250 -0.45 18.34 -2.96
N HIS A 251 0.33 17.71 -2.09
CA HIS A 251 1.79 17.75 -2.17
C HIS A 251 2.28 17.20 -3.53
N HIS A 252 1.75 16.05 -3.96
CA HIS A 252 2.08 15.44 -5.26
C HIS A 252 1.56 16.18 -6.49
N THR A 253 0.62 17.11 -6.34
CA THR A 253 0.03 17.83 -7.47
C THR A 253 0.49 19.29 -7.57
N GLN A 254 0.81 19.92 -6.44
CA GLN A 254 1.26 21.32 -6.36
C GLN A 254 2.78 21.46 -6.14
N PHE A 255 3.44 20.43 -5.58
CA PHE A 255 4.88 20.32 -5.32
C PHE A 255 5.50 21.34 -4.37
N ARG A 256 4.79 22.42 -4.00
CA ARG A 256 5.36 23.56 -3.26
C ARG A 256 4.74 23.80 -1.89
N THR A 257 3.89 22.89 -1.46
CA THR A 257 3.09 22.96 -0.23
C THR A 257 3.09 21.60 0.47
N ASN A 258 2.71 21.57 1.74
CA ASN A 258 2.47 20.35 2.53
C ASN A 258 3.72 19.44 2.64
N TYR A 259 4.77 19.93 3.30
CA TYR A 259 6.06 19.22 3.43
C TYR A 259 6.18 18.30 4.66
N SER A 260 5.25 18.38 5.61
CA SER A 260 5.25 17.56 6.82
C SER A 260 5.25 16.06 6.50
N LEU A 261 5.85 15.27 7.42
CA LEU A 261 5.79 13.81 7.36
C LEU A 261 4.38 13.35 7.62
N PHE A 262 3.95 13.21 8.88
CA PHE A 262 2.59 12.79 9.23
C PHE A 262 1.82 13.88 9.96
N MET A 263 2.52 14.86 10.53
CA MET A 263 1.94 15.90 11.36
C MET A 263 1.96 17.25 10.61
N PRO A 264 0.83 17.72 10.03
CA PRO A 264 0.76 19.04 9.37
C PRO A 264 1.19 20.23 10.23
N PHE A 265 1.37 20.03 11.54
CA PHE A 265 1.89 20.98 12.52
C PHE A 265 2.99 21.92 11.96
N TYR A 266 4.02 21.39 11.32
CA TYR A 266 5.12 22.23 10.80
C TYR A 266 4.72 23.07 9.58
N ASP A 267 3.86 22.58 8.69
CA ASP A 267 3.31 23.39 7.61
C ASP A 267 2.42 24.53 8.09
N TYR A 268 1.74 24.36 9.23
CA TYR A 268 1.03 25.46 9.89
C TYR A 268 1.98 26.51 10.48
N ILE A 269 3.04 26.08 11.19
CA ILE A 269 4.02 27.00 11.78
C ILE A 269 4.75 27.80 10.69
N TYR A 270 5.22 27.13 9.64
CA TYR A 270 6.02 27.75 8.60
C TYR A 270 5.20 28.26 7.41
N ASN A 271 3.87 28.23 7.52
CA ASN A 271 2.93 28.72 6.51
C ASN A 271 3.17 28.13 5.10
N THR A 272 3.38 26.81 5.06
CA THR A 272 3.56 26.03 3.82
C THR A 272 2.39 25.09 3.53
N MET A 273 1.30 25.21 4.29
CA MET A 273 0.06 24.46 4.06
C MET A 273 -0.69 24.98 2.82
N ASP A 274 -1.17 24.07 1.98
CA ASP A 274 -1.91 24.42 0.76
C ASP A 274 -3.29 24.99 1.07
N LYS A 275 -3.61 26.15 0.50
CA LYS A 275 -4.88 26.85 0.77
C LYS A 275 -6.13 26.04 0.40
N SER A 276 -6.00 25.08 -0.51
CA SER A 276 -7.11 24.22 -0.96
C SER A 276 -7.28 22.94 -0.13
N THR A 277 -6.45 22.72 0.90
CA THR A 277 -6.47 21.50 1.73
C THR A 277 -7.86 21.17 2.29
N ASP A 278 -8.50 22.13 2.95
CA ASP A 278 -9.80 21.92 3.59
C ASP A 278 -10.90 21.72 2.52
N GLU A 279 -10.90 22.50 1.45
CA GLU A 279 -11.87 22.37 0.36
C GLU A 279 -11.77 21.00 -0.33
N LEU A 280 -10.55 20.54 -0.62
CA LEU A 280 -10.31 19.25 -1.26
C LEU A 280 -10.78 18.10 -0.39
N TYR A 281 -10.45 18.13 0.89
CA TYR A 281 -10.88 17.13 1.86
C TYR A 281 -12.41 17.04 1.91
N GLU A 282 -13.09 18.18 2.04
CA GLU A 282 -14.54 18.23 2.14
C GLU A 282 -15.23 17.76 0.86
N ARG A 283 -14.74 18.18 -0.31
CA ARG A 283 -15.24 17.76 -1.61
C ARG A 283 -15.09 16.25 -1.83
N THR A 284 -13.93 15.70 -1.48
CA THR A 284 -13.63 14.28 -1.69
C THR A 284 -14.46 13.39 -0.76
N LEU A 285 -14.72 13.84 0.47
CA LEU A 285 -15.59 13.14 1.40
C LEU A 285 -17.04 13.06 0.97
N ILE A 286 -17.60 14.14 0.41
CA ILE A 286 -18.94 14.11 -0.20
C ILE A 286 -18.94 13.07 -1.33
N GLY A 287 -17.83 13.03 -2.09
CA GLY A 287 -17.65 12.14 -3.22
C GLY A 287 -18.45 12.61 -4.43
N LYS A 288 -18.17 11.99 -5.57
CA LYS A 288 -18.86 12.27 -6.83
C LYS A 288 -19.49 10.97 -7.33
N GLU A 289 -20.80 11.00 -7.52
CA GLU A 289 -21.46 9.91 -8.24
C GLU A 289 -21.16 10.08 -9.73
N GLU A 290 -20.38 9.15 -10.28
CA GLU A 290 -20.15 9.06 -11.72
C GLU A 290 -21.02 7.95 -12.29
N THR A 291 -21.88 8.31 -13.24
CA THR A 291 -22.59 7.34 -14.09
C THR A 291 -21.66 6.93 -15.24
N PRO A 292 -21.31 5.63 -15.37
CA PRO A 292 -20.66 5.14 -16.58
C PRO A 292 -21.63 5.17 -17.77
N ASP A 293 -21.11 5.25 -18.99
CA ASP A 293 -21.96 5.14 -20.20
C ASP A 293 -22.38 3.69 -20.44
N VAL A 294 -21.49 2.76 -20.10
CA VAL A 294 -21.66 1.32 -20.37
C VAL A 294 -21.15 0.49 -19.19
N VAL A 295 -21.91 -0.55 -18.86
CA VAL A 295 -21.49 -1.61 -17.93
C VAL A 295 -21.35 -2.94 -18.64
N HIS A 296 -20.22 -3.62 -18.39
CA HIS A 296 -20.05 -5.05 -18.65
C HIS A 296 -20.23 -5.81 -17.33
N LEU A 297 -21.22 -6.70 -17.28
CA LEU A 297 -21.50 -7.51 -16.09
C LEU A 297 -20.96 -8.93 -16.30
N THR A 298 -19.98 -9.32 -15.50
CA THR A 298 -19.27 -10.61 -15.60
C THR A 298 -19.31 -11.38 -14.28
N HIS A 299 -18.64 -12.52 -14.23
CA HIS A 299 -18.52 -13.39 -13.06
C HIS A 299 -17.12 -14.00 -12.99
N MET A 300 -16.78 -14.61 -11.86
CA MET A 300 -15.52 -15.32 -11.68
C MET A 300 -15.57 -16.65 -12.41
N THR A 301 -14.43 -17.13 -12.91
CA THR A 301 -14.37 -18.38 -13.67
C THR A 301 -13.90 -19.54 -12.82
N THR A 302 -12.58 -19.62 -12.60
CA THR A 302 -11.94 -20.59 -11.71
C THR A 302 -11.53 -19.93 -10.40
N LEU A 303 -11.11 -20.73 -9.42
CA LEU A 303 -10.58 -20.19 -8.18
C LEU A 303 -9.35 -19.28 -8.42
N GLN A 304 -8.52 -19.61 -9.40
CA GLN A 304 -7.35 -18.80 -9.73
C GLN A 304 -7.69 -17.46 -10.40
N SER A 305 -8.90 -17.30 -10.98
CA SER A 305 -9.26 -16.06 -11.67
C SER A 305 -9.26 -14.84 -10.73
N THR A 306 -9.32 -15.06 -9.42
CA THR A 306 -9.24 -14.01 -8.38
C THR A 306 -7.95 -13.23 -8.45
N TYR A 307 -6.83 -13.89 -8.77
CA TYR A 307 -5.54 -13.23 -8.88
C TYR A 307 -5.36 -12.45 -10.17
N HIS A 308 -6.27 -12.60 -11.13
CA HIS A 308 -6.31 -11.83 -12.37
C HIS A 308 -7.23 -10.61 -12.29
N LEU A 309 -7.89 -10.39 -11.16
CA LEU A 309 -8.54 -9.11 -10.88
C LEU A 309 -7.47 -8.03 -10.67
N ARG A 310 -7.66 -6.85 -11.27
CA ARG A 310 -6.74 -5.70 -11.12
C ARG A 310 -6.55 -5.26 -9.67
N VAL A 311 -7.56 -5.50 -8.83
CA VAL A 311 -7.54 -5.25 -7.39
C VAL A 311 -6.51 -6.14 -6.66
N GLY A 312 -6.12 -7.27 -7.24
CA GLY A 312 -5.16 -8.21 -6.65
C GLY A 312 -3.69 -7.86 -6.92
N ILE A 313 -2.90 -8.90 -7.18
CA ILE A 313 -1.45 -8.78 -7.35
C ILE A 313 -1.15 -8.50 -8.83
N ALA A 314 -0.72 -7.28 -9.16
CA ALA A 314 -0.50 -6.85 -10.55
C ALA A 314 0.47 -7.75 -11.34
N SER A 315 1.52 -8.28 -10.69
CA SER A 315 2.50 -9.18 -11.34
C SER A 315 1.90 -10.54 -11.73
N ILE A 316 0.82 -10.96 -11.07
CA ILE A 316 0.05 -12.15 -11.44
C ILE A 316 -1.01 -11.79 -12.46
N ALA A 317 -1.75 -10.70 -12.23
CA ALA A 317 -2.82 -10.26 -13.12
C ALA A 317 -2.35 -9.90 -14.53
N SER A 318 -1.08 -9.51 -14.70
CA SER A 318 -0.45 -9.25 -16.00
C SER A 318 -0.05 -10.49 -16.79
N LYS A 319 -0.13 -11.70 -16.19
CA LYS A 319 0.21 -12.96 -16.87
C LYS A 319 -1.05 -13.68 -17.36
N PRO A 320 -0.97 -14.44 -18.47
CA PRO A 320 -2.01 -15.37 -18.87
C PRO A 320 -2.34 -16.40 -17.78
N SER A 321 -3.63 -16.75 -17.64
CA SER A 321 -4.11 -17.67 -16.60
C SER A 321 -3.81 -19.14 -16.86
N ASP A 322 -3.45 -19.49 -18.09
CA ASP A 322 -3.11 -20.83 -18.56
C ASP A 322 -1.67 -21.25 -18.24
N ASN A 323 -0.88 -20.38 -17.60
CA ASN A 323 0.50 -20.66 -17.23
C ASN A 323 0.64 -20.99 -15.72
N PRO A 324 0.63 -22.28 -15.32
CA PRO A 324 0.69 -22.67 -13.93
C PRO A 324 2.08 -22.35 -13.35
N VAL A 325 2.14 -21.37 -12.45
CA VAL A 325 3.36 -21.05 -11.71
C VAL A 325 3.37 -21.79 -10.38
N TRP A 326 4.50 -22.39 -10.01
CA TRP A 326 4.62 -23.26 -8.82
C TRP A 326 4.12 -22.61 -7.51
N TYR A 327 4.33 -21.29 -7.35
CA TYR A 327 3.92 -20.57 -6.13
C TYR A 327 2.40 -20.36 -6.05
N MET A 328 1.63 -20.60 -7.11
CA MET A 328 0.16 -20.52 -7.08
C MET A 328 -0.44 -21.48 -6.05
N TRP A 329 0.19 -22.63 -5.82
CA TRP A 329 -0.21 -23.56 -4.76
C TRP A 329 -0.04 -22.99 -3.36
N MET A 330 0.97 -22.14 -3.14
CA MET A 330 1.20 -21.50 -1.84
C MET A 330 0.15 -20.43 -1.54
N ILE A 331 -0.29 -19.70 -2.57
CA ILE A 331 -1.30 -18.65 -2.39
C ILE A 331 -2.73 -19.17 -2.48
N TRP A 332 -2.97 -20.35 -3.06
CA TRP A 332 -4.29 -20.98 -3.21
C TRP A 332 -5.24 -20.83 -2.00
N PRO A 333 -4.80 -21.04 -0.74
CA PRO A 333 -5.69 -20.88 0.43
C PRO A 333 -6.35 -19.49 0.49
N MET A 334 -5.66 -18.45 0.00
CA MET A 334 -6.20 -17.10 -0.07
C MET A 334 -7.29 -16.97 -1.13
N ALA A 335 -7.15 -17.62 -2.29
CA ALA A 335 -8.22 -17.63 -3.30
C ALA A 335 -9.43 -18.41 -2.81
N TRP A 336 -9.21 -19.56 -2.14
CA TRP A 336 -10.29 -20.31 -1.50
C TRP A 336 -11.03 -19.47 -0.46
N LEU A 337 -10.30 -18.78 0.42
CA LEU A 337 -10.89 -17.88 1.40
C LEU A 337 -11.67 -16.75 0.73
N SER A 338 -11.11 -16.13 -0.32
CA SER A 338 -11.78 -15.09 -1.10
C SER A 338 -13.08 -15.59 -1.73
N MET A 339 -13.09 -16.82 -2.26
CA MET A 339 -14.29 -17.47 -2.80
C MET A 339 -15.34 -17.69 -1.71
N VAL A 340 -14.96 -18.23 -0.54
CA VAL A 340 -15.90 -18.44 0.58
C VAL A 340 -16.49 -17.12 1.05
N LEU A 341 -15.66 -16.08 1.22
CA LEU A 341 -16.12 -14.75 1.61
C LEU A 341 -17.06 -14.15 0.57
N ALA A 342 -16.72 -14.25 -0.71
CA ALA A 342 -17.57 -13.79 -1.81
C ALA A 342 -18.90 -14.57 -1.87
N TRP A 343 -18.89 -15.86 -1.56
CA TRP A 343 -20.10 -16.67 -1.55
C TRP A 343 -21.02 -16.32 -0.39
N VAL A 344 -20.47 -16.24 0.83
CA VAL A 344 -21.23 -16.01 2.07
C VAL A 344 -21.70 -14.55 2.18
N TYR A 345 -20.83 -13.59 1.87
CA TYR A 345 -21.10 -12.17 2.08
C TYR A 345 -21.37 -11.38 0.79
N GLY A 346 -21.12 -11.96 -0.39
CA GLY A 346 -21.37 -11.30 -1.66
C GLY A 346 -22.86 -11.24 -1.98
N SER A 347 -23.47 -10.12 -1.61
CA SER A 347 -24.90 -9.82 -1.79
C SER A 347 -25.20 -8.90 -2.98
N ALA A 348 -24.17 -8.36 -3.64
CA ALA A 348 -24.30 -7.48 -4.80
C ALA A 348 -23.11 -7.61 -5.75
N ALA A 349 -23.30 -7.17 -6.99
CA ALA A 349 -22.20 -6.97 -7.92
C ALA A 349 -21.28 -5.86 -7.41
N PHE A 350 -19.98 -5.98 -7.67
CA PHE A 350 -19.01 -4.96 -7.31
C PHE A 350 -18.17 -4.53 -8.51
N VAL A 351 -17.77 -3.26 -8.53
CA VAL A 351 -16.95 -2.69 -9.58
C VAL A 351 -15.51 -3.15 -9.38
N VAL A 352 -14.93 -3.79 -10.40
CA VAL A 352 -13.52 -4.23 -10.39
C VAL A 352 -12.63 -3.35 -11.26
N GLU A 353 -13.23 -2.65 -12.21
CA GLU A 353 -12.51 -1.83 -13.16
C GLU A 353 -13.41 -0.70 -13.68
N SER A 354 -12.82 0.48 -13.85
CA SER A 354 -13.41 1.58 -14.59
C SER A 354 -12.40 2.11 -15.58
N LEU A 355 -12.83 2.22 -16.85
CA LEU A 355 -12.02 2.68 -17.96
C LEU A 355 -12.65 3.91 -18.59
N LYS A 356 -11.80 4.86 -18.98
CA LYS A 356 -12.20 6.04 -19.73
C LYS A 356 -11.52 6.01 -21.10
N LEU A 357 -12.28 5.68 -22.14
CA LEU A 357 -11.83 5.67 -23.53
C LEU A 357 -12.31 6.94 -24.23
N LYS A 358 -11.46 7.97 -24.26
CA LYS A 358 -11.79 9.32 -24.77
C LYS A 358 -13.02 9.90 -24.05
N LYS A 359 -14.19 9.84 -24.71
CA LYS A 359 -15.47 10.33 -24.20
C LYS A 359 -16.32 9.25 -23.53
N PHE A 360 -15.99 7.98 -23.70
CA PHE A 360 -16.76 6.86 -23.16
C PHE A 360 -16.19 6.38 -21.83
N LYS A 361 -17.06 6.23 -20.85
CA LYS A 361 -16.79 5.63 -19.54
C LYS A 361 -17.39 4.24 -19.50
N MET A 362 -16.55 3.25 -19.29
CA MET A 362 -16.95 1.86 -19.13
C MET A 362 -16.65 1.39 -17.72
N GLN A 363 -17.51 0.54 -17.17
CA GLN A 363 -17.23 -0.19 -15.94
C GLN A 363 -17.43 -1.69 -16.14
N THR A 364 -16.61 -2.47 -15.45
CA THR A 364 -16.77 -3.92 -15.34
C THR A 364 -17.26 -4.24 -13.93
N TRP A 365 -18.44 -4.85 -13.85
CA TRP A 365 -19.05 -5.29 -12.62
C TRP A 365 -18.95 -6.80 -12.53
N VAL A 366 -18.54 -7.31 -11.37
CA VAL A 366 -18.38 -8.76 -11.13
C VAL A 366 -19.45 -9.23 -10.16
N ILE A 367 -20.20 -10.24 -10.57
CA ILE A 367 -21.02 -11.04 -9.67
C ILE A 367 -20.06 -11.89 -8.82
N PRO A 368 -20.18 -11.89 -7.47
CA PRO A 368 -19.29 -12.62 -6.57
C PRO A 368 -19.57 -14.13 -6.57
N ARG A 369 -19.61 -14.73 -7.77
CA ARG A 369 -19.90 -16.15 -8.01
C ARG A 369 -18.96 -16.72 -9.07
N TYR A 370 -18.60 -17.99 -8.89
CA TYR A 370 -17.66 -18.75 -9.71
C TYR A 370 -18.41 -19.74 -10.61
N ASN A 371 -17.81 -20.16 -11.73
CA ASN A 371 -18.44 -21.04 -12.72
C ASN A 371 -19.11 -22.28 -12.12
N PHE A 372 -18.46 -22.96 -11.17
CA PHE A 372 -19.01 -24.18 -10.59
C PHE A 372 -20.31 -23.92 -9.80
N GLN A 373 -20.52 -22.71 -9.28
CA GLN A 373 -21.72 -22.33 -8.53
C GLN A 373 -22.93 -22.14 -9.46
N TYR A 374 -22.71 -21.70 -10.70
CA TYR A 374 -23.77 -21.63 -11.72
C TYR A 374 -24.33 -23.02 -12.08
N GLY A 375 -23.52 -24.08 -11.90
CA GLY A 375 -23.96 -25.46 -12.06
C GLY A 375 -24.78 -26.02 -10.88
N LEU A 376 -24.83 -25.31 -9.74
CA LEU A 376 -25.58 -25.75 -8.57
C LEU A 376 -27.03 -25.29 -8.67
N ILE A 377 -27.97 -26.25 -8.80
CA ILE A 377 -29.41 -25.97 -8.92
C ILE A 377 -29.91 -25.08 -7.77
N ARG A 378 -29.41 -25.29 -6.55
CA ARG A 378 -29.80 -24.52 -5.35
C ARG A 378 -29.36 -23.05 -5.40
N GLU A 379 -28.32 -22.72 -6.16
CA GLU A 379 -27.78 -21.36 -6.25
C GLU A 379 -28.44 -20.54 -7.38
N ARG A 380 -29.17 -21.18 -8.30
CA ARG A 380 -29.71 -20.53 -9.50
C ARG A 380 -30.57 -19.30 -9.19
N GLU A 381 -31.49 -19.42 -8.24
CA GLU A 381 -32.36 -18.30 -7.84
C GLU A 381 -31.55 -17.15 -7.19
N SER A 382 -30.57 -17.49 -6.35
CA SER A 382 -29.70 -16.50 -5.71
C SER A 382 -28.86 -15.74 -6.75
N ILE A 383 -28.27 -16.45 -7.72
CA ILE A 383 -27.46 -15.87 -8.79
C ILE A 383 -28.31 -14.97 -9.69
N ASN A 384 -29.49 -15.44 -10.11
CA ASN A 384 -30.39 -14.66 -10.94
C ASN A 384 -30.82 -13.37 -10.26
N LYS A 385 -31.10 -13.42 -8.94
CA LYS A 385 -31.40 -12.22 -8.15
C LYS A 385 -30.22 -11.25 -8.12
N LEU A 386 -28.98 -11.71 -8.00
CA LEU A 386 -27.79 -10.85 -8.06
C LEU A 386 -27.64 -10.16 -9.42
N ILE A 387 -27.87 -10.90 -10.51
CA ILE A 387 -27.81 -10.38 -11.88
C ILE A 387 -28.92 -9.34 -12.10
N GLU A 388 -30.16 -9.67 -11.72
CA GLU A 388 -31.31 -8.76 -11.83
C GLU A 388 -31.08 -7.47 -11.05
N MET A 389 -30.61 -7.56 -9.79
CA MET A 389 -30.28 -6.38 -8.98
C MET A 389 -29.21 -5.52 -9.64
N ALA A 390 -28.18 -6.11 -10.24
CA ALA A 390 -27.15 -5.37 -10.98
C ALA A 390 -27.71 -4.68 -12.23
N ILE A 391 -28.59 -5.33 -12.99
CA ILE A 391 -29.22 -4.73 -14.17
C ILE A 391 -30.13 -3.57 -13.76
N LEU A 392 -30.93 -3.75 -12.71
CA LEU A 392 -31.81 -2.70 -12.18
C LEU A 392 -31.03 -1.53 -11.59
N ASP A 393 -29.89 -1.76 -10.91
CA ASP A 393 -29.01 -0.70 -10.43
C ASP A 393 -28.36 0.08 -11.59
N ALA A 394 -27.99 -0.60 -12.67
CA ALA A 394 -27.49 0.06 -13.87
C ALA A 394 -28.58 0.90 -14.55
N ASP A 395 -29.78 0.34 -14.75
CA ASP A 395 -30.91 1.01 -15.40
C ASP A 395 -31.40 2.22 -14.58
N GLY A 396 -31.49 2.08 -13.25
CA GLY A 396 -31.82 3.17 -12.33
C GLY A 396 -30.83 4.34 -12.37
N ARG A 397 -29.58 4.08 -12.80
CA ARG A 397 -28.55 5.12 -13.03
C ARG A 397 -28.52 5.65 -14.46
N GLY A 398 -29.46 5.22 -15.31
CA GLY A 398 -29.51 5.56 -16.73
C GLY A 398 -28.41 4.92 -17.55
N VAL A 399 -27.82 3.81 -17.08
CA VAL A 399 -26.69 3.13 -17.71
C VAL A 399 -27.14 1.87 -18.43
N LYS A 400 -26.70 1.69 -19.67
CA LYS A 400 -27.00 0.48 -20.42
C LYS A 400 -25.99 -0.62 -20.07
N VAL A 401 -26.49 -1.78 -19.63
CA VAL A 401 -25.70 -3.01 -19.59
C VAL A 401 -25.49 -3.48 -21.03
N PHE A 402 -24.25 -3.36 -21.51
CA PHE A 402 -23.92 -3.63 -22.91
C PHE A 402 -23.65 -5.11 -23.16
N SER A 403 -23.07 -5.81 -22.18
CA SER A 403 -22.74 -7.22 -22.31
C SER A 403 -22.79 -7.94 -20.97
N LEU A 404 -23.33 -9.15 -21.02
CA LEU A 404 -23.36 -10.12 -19.93
C LEU A 404 -22.27 -11.18 -20.19
N GLY A 405 -21.52 -11.56 -19.17
CA GLY A 405 -20.65 -12.73 -19.20
C GLY A 405 -21.43 -13.99 -19.58
N LEU A 406 -20.78 -14.97 -20.20
CA LEU A 406 -21.44 -16.13 -20.82
C LEU A 406 -22.45 -16.84 -19.91
N LEU A 407 -22.09 -17.11 -18.64
CA LEU A 407 -23.01 -17.79 -17.72
C LEU A 407 -24.07 -16.86 -17.11
N ASN A 408 -23.94 -15.54 -17.26
CA ASN A 408 -24.98 -14.59 -16.88
C ASN A 408 -26.11 -14.52 -17.93
N GLN A 409 -25.95 -15.19 -19.08
CA GLN A 409 -26.96 -15.26 -20.15
C GLN A 409 -27.79 -16.55 -20.10
N ALA A 410 -27.35 -17.55 -19.32
CA ALA A 410 -27.94 -18.89 -19.21
C ALA A 410 -28.99 -18.96 -18.09
#